data_AF-A0A1G2M352-F1
#
_entry.id   AF-A0A1G2M352-F1
#
_cell.length_a   1.000
_cell.length_b   1.000
_cell.length_c   1.000
_cell.angle_alpha   90.00
_cell.angle_beta   90.00
_cell.angle_gamma   90.00
#
_symmetry.space_group_name_H-M   'P 1'
#
loop_
_entity.id
_entity.type
_entity.pdbx_description
1 polymer ?
#
loop_
_entity_poly.entity_id
_entity_poly.type
_entity_poly.pdbx_seq_one_letter_code
_entity_poly.pdbx_strand_id
1 'polypeptide(L)'
;MATLYTHIDSNIRKTWILMSVFFALVVGIGWFLSFYFQSVEILYFALFISVVTNIGSYWFSDKLVIAMTRARPVTREENPVLWNIVENLSITAGLPMPRLYIVEDSAPNAFATGRNKEHAALAVTSGLLTLLDRTELEGVIAHELSHIGNRDILVSTVVVVLAGLVVMVSDFFLRFHLLGGRSRDSRGGQAGAILFVVGIFSMILAPIIATVIKLAVSRKREFLADASGSLLTRYPEGLARALGKISQYGGKMQHASNATAHLFIANPFGSANTGRAGFFQKLFMTHPPVQERVKALLGDHGV
;
A
#
# COMPACT_ATOMS: atom_id res chain seq x y z
N MET A 1 5.14 -20.37 -20.85
CA MET A 1 6.14 -19.71 -19.98
C MET A 1 5.58 -18.38 -19.51
N ALA A 2 5.88 -17.97 -18.28
CA ALA A 2 5.50 -16.62 -17.82
C ALA A 2 6.35 -15.57 -18.56
N THR A 3 5.71 -14.53 -19.08
CA THR A 3 6.32 -13.35 -19.70
C THR A 3 5.90 -12.08 -18.95
N LEU A 4 6.58 -10.95 -19.16
CA LEU A 4 6.20 -9.65 -18.59
C LEU A 4 4.72 -9.31 -18.88
N TYR A 5 4.23 -9.61 -20.09
CA TYR A 5 2.83 -9.42 -20.47
C TYR A 5 1.88 -10.29 -19.63
N THR A 6 2.20 -11.58 -19.42
CA THR A 6 1.36 -12.44 -18.57
C THR A 6 1.30 -11.96 -17.12
N HIS A 7 2.36 -11.33 -16.61
CA HIS A 7 2.37 -10.72 -15.28
C HIS A 7 1.49 -9.48 -15.22
N ILE A 8 1.60 -8.60 -16.23
CA ILE A 8 0.73 -7.44 -16.38
C ILE A 8 -0.75 -7.85 -16.40
N ASP A 9 -1.11 -8.83 -17.23
CA ASP A 9 -2.48 -9.32 -17.33
C ASP A 9 -2.96 -9.95 -16.01
N SER A 10 -2.07 -10.68 -15.34
CA SER A 10 -2.38 -11.22 -14.01
C SER A 10 -2.63 -10.11 -12.99
N ASN A 11 -1.89 -9.01 -13.01
CA ASN A 11 -2.08 -7.90 -12.08
C ASN A 11 -3.38 -7.15 -12.36
N ILE A 12 -3.69 -6.90 -13.63
CA ILE A 12 -4.97 -6.31 -14.05
C ILE A 12 -6.14 -7.18 -13.57
N ARG A 13 -6.09 -8.50 -13.83
CA ARG A 13 -7.13 -9.43 -13.37
C ARG A 13 -7.26 -9.45 -11.85
N LYS A 14 -6.15 -9.44 -11.12
CA LYS A 14 -6.16 -9.35 -9.65
C LYS A 14 -6.83 -8.08 -9.16
N THR A 15 -6.58 -6.93 -9.78
CA THR A 15 -7.27 -5.68 -9.43
C THR A 15 -8.77 -5.81 -9.63
N TRP A 16 -9.22 -6.32 -10.79
CA TRP A 16 -10.65 -6.45 -11.05
C TRP A 16 -11.32 -7.43 -10.09
N ILE A 17 -10.70 -8.60 -9.84
CA ILE A 17 -11.19 -9.56 -8.84
C ILE A 17 -11.29 -8.90 -7.46
N LEU A 18 -10.25 -8.18 -7.04
CA LEU A 18 -10.21 -7.46 -5.76
C LEU A 18 -11.37 -6.48 -5.65
N MET A 19 -11.56 -5.64 -6.66
CA MET A 19 -12.62 -4.64 -6.72
C MET A 19 -14.02 -5.28 -6.72
N SER A 20 -14.22 -6.37 -7.48
CA SER A 20 -15.48 -7.11 -7.53
C SER A 20 -15.80 -7.81 -6.22
N VAL A 21 -14.81 -8.46 -5.59
CA VAL A 21 -14.98 -9.13 -4.29
C VAL A 21 -15.31 -8.11 -3.22
N PHE A 22 -14.60 -6.97 -3.20
CA PHE A 22 -14.88 -5.91 -2.25
C PHE A 22 -16.29 -5.33 -2.44
N PHE A 23 -16.68 -5.06 -3.69
CA PHE A 23 -18.04 -4.60 -4.00
C PHE A 23 -19.10 -5.60 -3.50
N ALA A 24 -18.94 -6.88 -3.84
CA ALA A 24 -19.86 -7.94 -3.41
C ALA A 24 -19.90 -8.08 -1.88
N LEU A 25 -18.76 -7.88 -1.20
CA LEU A 25 -18.67 -7.92 0.25
C LEU A 25 -19.46 -6.78 0.90
N VAL A 26 -19.25 -5.53 0.45
CA VAL A 26 -19.95 -4.37 1.03
C VAL A 26 -21.45 -4.45 0.76
N VAL A 27 -21.86 -4.83 -0.46
CA VAL A 27 -23.28 -5.03 -0.81
C VAL A 27 -23.88 -6.20 -0.02
N GLY A 28 -23.18 -7.34 0.07
CA GLY A 28 -23.64 -8.52 0.79
C GLY A 28 -23.86 -8.25 2.28
N ILE A 29 -22.99 -7.43 2.88
CA ILE A 29 -23.19 -7.03 4.26
C ILE A 29 -24.28 -5.97 4.39
N GLY A 30 -24.35 -5.00 3.47
CA GLY A 30 -25.48 -4.06 3.40
C GLY A 30 -26.83 -4.78 3.32
N TRP A 31 -26.91 -5.85 2.54
CA TRP A 31 -28.09 -6.72 2.44
C TRP A 31 -28.40 -7.43 3.75
N PHE A 32 -27.41 -8.04 4.40
CA PHE A 32 -27.58 -8.69 5.71
C PHE A 32 -28.09 -7.71 6.78
N LEU A 33 -27.49 -6.51 6.85
CA LEU A 33 -27.91 -5.46 7.78
C LEU A 33 -29.31 -4.94 7.46
N SER A 34 -29.62 -4.75 6.17
CA SER A 34 -30.95 -4.36 5.71
C SER A 34 -32.01 -5.37 6.14
N PHE A 35 -31.72 -6.66 6.02
CA PHE A 35 -32.59 -7.74 6.49
C PHE A 35 -32.73 -7.75 8.02
N TYR A 36 -31.62 -7.63 8.77
CA TYR A 36 -31.65 -7.66 10.22
C TYR A 36 -32.41 -6.48 10.84
N PHE A 37 -32.20 -5.27 10.32
CA PHE A 37 -32.85 -4.05 10.79
C PHE A 37 -34.17 -3.74 10.09
N GLN A 38 -34.61 -4.58 9.15
CA GLN A 38 -35.84 -4.39 8.36
C GLN A 38 -35.90 -3.00 7.70
N SER A 39 -34.76 -2.52 7.18
CA SER A 39 -34.65 -1.21 6.54
C SER A 39 -33.94 -1.33 5.20
N VAL A 40 -34.67 -1.06 4.11
CA VAL A 40 -34.14 -1.09 2.73
C VAL A 40 -33.14 0.04 2.47
N GLU A 41 -33.24 1.14 3.23
CA GLU A 41 -32.36 2.30 3.09
C GLU A 41 -30.89 1.94 3.33
N ILE A 42 -30.63 0.99 4.24
CA ILE A 42 -29.27 0.48 4.52
C ILE A 42 -28.66 -0.17 3.28
N LEU A 43 -29.45 -0.93 2.52
CA LEU A 43 -28.98 -1.57 1.30
C LEU A 43 -28.68 -0.54 0.21
N TYR A 44 -29.56 0.45 0.00
CA TYR A 44 -29.31 1.53 -0.96
C TYR A 44 -28.07 2.34 -0.60
N PHE A 45 -27.88 2.64 0.68
CA PHE A 45 -26.68 3.32 1.18
C PHE A 45 -25.41 2.49 0.96
N ALA A 46 -25.44 1.20 1.29
CA ALA A 46 -24.31 0.29 1.08
C ALA A 46 -23.97 0.16 -0.41
N LEU A 47 -24.97 0.06 -1.29
CA LEU A 47 -24.78 0.02 -2.73
C LEU A 47 -24.14 1.32 -3.24
N PHE A 48 -24.67 2.47 -2.80
CA PHE A 48 -24.13 3.79 -3.16
C PHE A 48 -22.67 3.93 -2.74
N ILE A 49 -22.34 3.63 -1.47
CA ILE A 49 -20.94 3.66 -0.99
C ILE A 49 -20.07 2.67 -1.77
N SER A 50 -20.55 1.46 -2.04
CA SER A 50 -19.77 0.46 -2.79
C SER A 50 -19.40 0.98 -4.18
N VAL A 51 -20.35 1.56 -4.92
CA VAL A 51 -20.10 2.13 -6.25
C VAL A 51 -19.13 3.30 -6.16
N VAL A 52 -19.38 4.25 -5.25
CA VAL A 52 -18.55 5.45 -5.08
C VAL A 52 -17.13 5.07 -4.67
N THR A 53 -16.94 4.15 -3.73
CA THR A 53 -15.60 3.70 -3.32
C THR A 53 -14.92 2.90 -4.40
N ASN A 54 -15.63 2.05 -5.16
CA ASN A 54 -15.02 1.26 -6.24
C ASN A 54 -14.50 2.17 -7.35
N ILE A 55 -15.35 3.08 -7.83
CA ILE A 55 -14.98 4.13 -8.79
C ILE A 55 -13.85 4.99 -8.20
N GLY A 56 -14.06 5.55 -7.02
CA GLY A 56 -13.09 6.37 -6.30
C GLY A 56 -11.71 5.71 -6.21
N SER A 57 -11.67 4.42 -5.89
CA SER A 57 -10.43 3.64 -5.76
C SER A 57 -9.67 3.44 -7.06
N TYR A 58 -10.32 3.53 -8.22
CA TYR A 58 -9.62 3.42 -9.50
C TYR A 58 -9.05 4.78 -9.97
N TRP A 59 -9.78 5.88 -9.73
CA TRP A 59 -9.44 7.20 -10.27
C TRP A 59 -8.67 8.12 -9.29
N PHE A 60 -8.78 7.89 -7.99
CA PHE A 60 -8.27 8.82 -6.97
C PHE A 60 -7.34 8.17 -5.94
N SER A 61 -7.04 6.89 -6.07
CA SER A 61 -6.27 6.15 -5.07
C SER A 61 -4.83 6.65 -4.92
N ASP A 62 -4.20 7.09 -6.01
CA ASP A 62 -2.87 7.69 -6.01
C ASP A 62 -2.86 8.99 -5.21
N LYS A 63 -3.85 9.86 -5.47
CA LYS A 63 -4.01 11.12 -4.74
C LYS A 63 -4.24 10.90 -3.25
N LEU A 64 -5.03 9.88 -2.89
CA LEU A 64 -5.25 9.51 -1.50
C LEU A 64 -3.93 9.08 -0.83
N VAL A 65 -3.14 8.21 -1.48
CA VAL A 65 -1.84 7.78 -0.96
C VAL A 65 -0.92 8.97 -0.74
N ILE A 66 -0.77 9.83 -1.75
CA ILE A 66 0.09 11.03 -1.70
C ILE A 66 -0.34 11.96 -0.55
N ALA A 67 -1.64 12.16 -0.36
CA ALA A 67 -2.17 12.97 0.74
C ALA A 67 -1.92 12.33 2.11
N MET A 68 -2.11 11.01 2.23
CA MET A 68 -1.89 10.27 3.49
C MET A 68 -0.43 10.29 3.92
N THR A 69 0.52 10.25 2.98
CA THR A 69 1.95 10.33 3.26
C THR A 69 2.47 11.77 3.32
N ARG A 70 1.61 12.77 3.10
CA ARG A 70 2.00 14.20 3.00
C ARG A 70 3.15 14.44 2.02
N ALA A 71 3.17 13.70 0.91
CA ALA A 71 4.23 13.85 -0.08
C ALA A 71 4.05 15.16 -0.84
N ARG A 72 5.10 15.97 -0.94
CA ARG A 72 5.12 17.22 -1.70
C ARG A 72 5.71 16.98 -3.08
N PRO A 73 5.16 17.59 -4.15
CA PRO A 73 5.79 17.50 -5.47
C PRO A 73 7.19 18.10 -5.38
N VAL A 74 8.14 17.51 -6.11
CA VAL A 74 9.51 18.02 -6.26
C VAL A 74 9.71 18.45 -7.70
N THR A 75 10.41 19.55 -7.94
CA THR A 75 10.78 19.98 -9.30
C THR A 75 12.22 19.59 -9.62
N ARG A 76 12.61 19.71 -10.90
CA ARG A 76 13.98 19.43 -11.32
C ARG A 76 15.00 20.34 -10.63
N GLU A 77 14.62 21.60 -10.38
CA GLU A 77 15.48 22.61 -9.77
C GLU A 77 15.73 22.30 -8.29
N GLU A 78 14.72 21.77 -7.58
CA GLU A 78 14.83 21.41 -6.17
C GLU A 78 15.72 20.19 -5.94
N ASN A 79 15.62 19.16 -6.79
CA ASN A 79 16.44 17.96 -6.67
C ASN A 79 16.85 17.40 -8.06
N PRO A 80 17.89 17.98 -8.69
CA PRO A 80 18.30 17.59 -10.03
C PRO A 80 18.85 16.15 -10.07
N VAL A 81 19.45 15.66 -8.99
CA VAL A 81 19.99 14.30 -8.91
C VAL A 81 18.88 13.27 -9.00
N LEU A 82 17.85 13.39 -8.15
CA LEU A 82 16.69 12.49 -8.19
C LEU A 82 15.98 12.57 -9.54
N TRP A 83 15.76 13.78 -10.05
CA TRP A 83 15.08 14.00 -11.33
C TRP A 83 15.80 13.31 -12.48
N ASN A 84 17.13 13.52 -12.60
CA ASN A 84 17.94 12.93 -13.65
C ASN A 84 18.00 11.40 -13.54
N ILE A 85 18.07 10.84 -12.33
CA ILE A 85 18.04 9.39 -12.10
C ILE A 85 16.73 8.81 -12.62
N VAL A 86 15.59 9.38 -12.20
CA VAL A 86 14.29 8.85 -12.61
C VAL A 86 14.06 9.04 -14.12
N GLU A 87 14.44 10.18 -14.68
CA GLU A 87 14.34 10.46 -16.12
C GLU A 87 15.13 9.44 -16.94
N ASN A 88 16.41 9.24 -16.62
CA ASN A 88 17.27 8.29 -17.33
C ASN A 88 16.76 6.84 -17.24
N LEU A 89 16.35 6.41 -16.05
CA LEU A 89 15.82 5.06 -15.85
C LEU A 89 14.47 4.88 -16.53
N SER A 90 13.60 5.91 -16.55
CA SER A 90 12.31 5.87 -17.24
C SER A 90 12.50 5.73 -18.75
N ILE A 91 13.42 6.51 -19.34
CA ILE A 91 13.79 6.41 -20.76
C ILE A 91 14.30 5.00 -21.07
N THR A 92 15.22 4.48 -20.24
CA THR A 92 15.81 3.14 -20.42
C THR A 92 14.75 2.03 -20.32
N ALA A 93 13.77 2.19 -19.43
CA ALA A 93 12.67 1.24 -19.25
C ALA A 93 11.54 1.40 -20.29
N GLY A 94 11.58 2.42 -21.15
CA GLY A 94 10.49 2.75 -22.06
C GLY A 94 9.21 3.16 -21.33
N LEU A 95 9.33 3.85 -20.20
CA LEU A 95 8.22 4.32 -19.36
C LEU A 95 8.06 5.84 -19.46
N PRO A 96 6.83 6.37 -19.38
CA PRO A 96 6.60 7.78 -19.13
C PRO A 96 7.23 8.19 -17.79
N MET A 97 7.75 9.41 -17.70
CA MET A 97 8.28 9.94 -16.45
C MET A 97 7.15 10.02 -15.41
N PRO A 98 7.25 9.33 -14.26
CA PRO A 98 6.26 9.45 -13.20
C PRO A 98 6.35 10.82 -12.53
N ARG A 99 5.25 11.27 -11.93
CA ARG A 99 5.27 12.46 -11.08
C ARG A 99 6.11 12.18 -9.84
N LEU A 100 7.03 13.08 -9.52
CA LEU A 100 7.95 12.90 -8.40
C LEU A 100 7.49 13.65 -7.15
N TYR A 101 7.66 12.99 -6.02
CA TYR A 101 7.33 13.54 -4.72
C TYR A 101 8.43 13.26 -3.69
N ILE A 102 8.56 14.16 -2.72
CA ILE A 102 9.36 13.97 -1.52
C ILE A 102 8.43 13.89 -0.31
N VAL A 103 8.64 12.89 0.54
CA VAL A 103 8.03 12.82 1.87
C VAL A 103 9.06 13.32 2.89
N GLU A 104 8.70 14.36 3.64
CA GLU A 104 9.59 14.89 4.69
C GLU A 104 9.56 13.97 5.92
N ASP A 105 10.42 12.96 5.91
CA ASP A 105 10.53 11.94 6.96
C ASP A 105 11.97 11.40 6.99
N SER A 106 12.52 11.26 8.20
CA SER A 106 13.88 10.76 8.40
C SER A 106 13.99 9.25 8.22
N ALA A 107 12.88 8.51 8.26
CA ALA A 107 12.88 7.08 7.98
C ALA A 107 13.07 6.85 6.46
N PRO A 108 14.13 6.12 6.04
CA PRO A 108 14.45 5.92 4.64
C PRO A 108 13.42 5.00 3.99
N ASN A 109 12.69 5.51 3.00
CA ASN A 109 11.68 4.74 2.27
C ASN A 109 11.39 5.32 0.88
N ALA A 110 10.81 4.49 0.03
CA ALA A 110 10.28 4.85 -1.28
C ALA A 110 9.00 4.05 -1.56
N PHE A 111 8.17 4.56 -2.47
CA PHE A 111 7.05 3.82 -3.03
C PHE A 111 6.62 4.38 -4.40
N ALA A 112 6.02 3.52 -5.21
CA ALA A 112 5.28 3.90 -6.40
C ALA A 112 3.77 3.68 -6.24
N THR A 113 2.97 4.58 -6.84
CA THR A 113 1.51 4.54 -6.81
C THR A 113 0.94 5.01 -8.15
N GLY A 114 -0.30 4.65 -8.46
CA GLY A 114 -0.94 5.06 -9.72
C GLY A 114 -1.87 4.02 -10.30
N ARG A 115 -2.70 4.46 -11.24
CA ARG A 115 -3.65 3.59 -11.95
C ARG A 115 -3.07 2.90 -13.18
N ASN A 116 -2.05 3.50 -13.79
CA ASN A 116 -1.32 3.00 -14.95
C ASN A 116 0.01 3.76 -15.08
N LYS A 117 0.80 3.43 -16.11
CA LYS A 117 2.14 3.98 -16.34
C LYS A 117 2.10 5.48 -16.62
N GLU A 118 1.06 5.94 -17.29
CA GLU A 118 0.85 7.34 -17.69
C GLU A 118 0.37 8.21 -16.52
N HIS A 119 -0.14 7.58 -15.46
CA HIS A 119 -0.65 8.23 -14.25
C HIS A 119 0.06 7.69 -13.00
N ALA A 120 1.36 7.41 -13.12
CA ALA A 120 2.20 6.97 -12.03
C ALA A 120 2.73 8.16 -11.22
N ALA A 121 2.95 7.91 -9.94
CA ALA A 121 3.68 8.77 -9.03
C ALA A 121 4.72 7.94 -8.29
N LEU A 122 5.90 8.52 -8.07
CA LEU A 122 6.98 7.93 -7.31
C LEU A 122 7.34 8.91 -6.19
N ALA A 123 7.41 8.41 -4.96
CA ALA A 123 7.76 9.19 -3.80
C ALA A 123 8.98 8.59 -3.10
N VAL A 124 9.87 9.46 -2.62
CA VAL A 124 11.02 9.08 -1.78
C VAL A 124 11.02 9.91 -0.51
N THR A 125 11.51 9.36 0.60
CA THR A 125 11.66 10.14 1.84
C THR A 125 12.96 10.95 1.84
N SER A 126 12.99 12.07 2.55
CA SER A 126 14.22 12.86 2.74
C SER A 126 15.32 12.06 3.46
N GLY A 127 14.93 11.15 4.36
CA GLY A 127 15.84 10.17 4.98
C GLY A 127 16.48 9.21 3.97
N LEU A 128 15.74 8.76 2.95
CA LEU A 128 16.29 7.91 1.90
C LEU A 128 17.36 8.64 1.09
N LEU A 129 17.07 9.89 0.70
CA LEU A 129 17.97 10.74 -0.08
C LEU A 129 19.26 11.08 0.66
N THR A 130 19.22 11.12 1.99
CA THR A 130 20.39 11.40 2.83
C THR A 130 21.20 10.13 3.11
N LEU A 131 20.54 8.97 3.19
CA LEU A 131 21.18 7.70 3.56
C LEU A 131 21.89 7.01 2.40
N LEU A 132 21.30 7.08 1.19
CA LEU A 132 21.78 6.33 0.04
C LEU A 132 22.74 7.15 -0.82
N ASP A 133 23.77 6.48 -1.33
CA ASP A 133 24.57 7.04 -2.42
C ASP A 133 23.81 6.99 -3.76
N ARG A 134 24.39 7.60 -4.80
CA ARG A 134 23.75 7.71 -6.12
C ARG A 134 23.39 6.35 -6.72
N THR A 135 24.28 5.36 -6.60
CA THR A 135 24.11 4.03 -7.20
C THR A 135 23.09 3.20 -6.42
N GLU A 136 23.08 3.32 -5.10
CA GLU A 136 22.08 2.72 -4.23
C GLU A 136 20.69 3.32 -4.49
N LEU A 137 20.60 4.64 -4.65
CA LEU A 137 19.37 5.33 -5.00
C LEU A 137 18.87 4.91 -6.38
N GLU A 138 19.75 4.82 -7.39
CA GLU A 138 19.42 4.27 -8.71
C GLU A 138 18.83 2.86 -8.62
N GLY A 139 19.38 2.00 -7.77
CA GLY A 139 18.84 0.65 -7.50
C GLY A 139 17.42 0.67 -6.94
N VAL A 140 17.16 1.51 -5.93
CA VAL A 140 15.81 1.66 -5.34
C VAL A 140 14.83 2.23 -6.35
N ILE A 141 15.20 3.28 -7.08
CA ILE A 141 14.34 3.88 -8.12
C ILE A 141 14.03 2.88 -9.24
N ALA A 142 15.01 2.07 -9.67
CA ALA A 142 14.80 1.05 -10.68
C ALA A 142 13.83 -0.05 -10.21
N HIS A 143 13.87 -0.42 -8.93
CA HIS A 143 12.89 -1.31 -8.31
C HIS A 143 11.48 -0.70 -8.35
N GLU A 144 11.32 0.55 -7.92
CA GLU A 144 10.01 1.24 -7.94
C GLU A 144 9.47 1.45 -9.37
N LEU A 145 10.34 1.77 -10.33
CA LEU A 145 9.96 1.85 -11.75
C LEU A 145 9.55 0.49 -12.31
N SER A 146 10.11 -0.60 -11.81
CA SER A 146 9.71 -1.95 -12.20
C SER A 146 8.27 -2.26 -11.78
N HIS A 147 7.82 -1.78 -10.62
CA HIS A 147 6.42 -1.87 -10.22
C HIS A 147 5.48 -1.13 -11.19
N ILE A 148 5.87 0.07 -11.61
CA ILE A 148 5.14 0.85 -12.62
C ILE A 148 5.08 0.08 -13.94
N GLY A 149 6.23 -0.43 -14.40
CA GLY A 149 6.36 -1.23 -15.62
C GLY A 149 5.51 -2.50 -15.62
N ASN A 150 5.44 -3.19 -14.48
CA ASN A 150 4.70 -4.44 -14.27
C ASN A 150 3.20 -4.23 -13.98
N ARG A 151 2.73 -2.96 -13.97
CA ARG A 151 1.33 -2.55 -13.69
C ARG A 151 0.79 -3.08 -12.37
N ASP A 152 1.64 -3.18 -11.37
CA ASP A 152 1.28 -3.75 -10.09
C ASP A 152 1.04 -2.66 -9.02
N ILE A 153 1.43 -1.42 -9.32
CA ILE A 153 1.04 -0.19 -8.61
C ILE A 153 -0.48 -0.06 -8.44
N LEU A 154 -1.29 -0.44 -9.43
CA LEU A 154 -2.75 -0.30 -9.36
C LEU A 154 -3.33 -1.24 -8.29
N VAL A 155 -2.88 -2.50 -8.27
CA VAL A 155 -3.28 -3.47 -7.24
C VAL A 155 -2.96 -2.91 -5.86
N SER A 156 -1.71 -2.47 -5.68
CA SER A 156 -1.25 -1.97 -4.38
C SER A 156 -1.99 -0.70 -3.95
N THR A 157 -2.31 0.20 -4.89
CA THR A 157 -2.99 1.47 -4.56
C THR A 157 -4.47 1.27 -4.25
N VAL A 158 -5.18 0.42 -5.01
CA VAL A 158 -6.59 0.07 -4.71
C VAL A 158 -6.67 -0.55 -3.32
N VAL A 159 -5.75 -1.46 -2.98
CA VAL A 159 -5.68 -2.07 -1.65
C VAL A 159 -5.63 -1.01 -0.53
N VAL A 160 -4.88 0.09 -0.70
CA VAL A 160 -4.83 1.17 0.31
C VAL A 160 -6.22 1.75 0.57
N VAL A 161 -6.98 2.04 -0.48
CA VAL A 161 -8.32 2.64 -0.36
C VAL A 161 -9.26 1.67 0.38
N LEU A 162 -9.20 0.39 0.02
CA LEU A 162 -10.04 -0.64 0.65
C LEU A 162 -9.69 -0.85 2.13
N ALA A 163 -8.39 -0.93 2.44
CA ALA A 163 -7.91 -1.02 3.82
C ALA A 163 -8.26 0.24 4.62
N GLY A 164 -8.11 1.42 4.02
CA GLY A 164 -8.41 2.72 4.60
C GLY A 164 -9.89 2.87 4.95
N LEU A 165 -10.81 2.43 4.08
CA LEU A 165 -12.25 2.46 4.37
C LEU A 165 -12.56 1.69 5.67
N VAL A 166 -11.88 0.57 5.88
CA VAL A 166 -12.18 -0.29 7.03
C VAL A 166 -11.56 0.20 8.30
N VAL A 167 -10.36 0.78 8.24
CA VAL A 167 -9.84 1.56 9.36
C VAL A 167 -10.79 2.70 9.71
N MET A 168 -11.30 3.44 8.72
CA MET A 168 -12.24 4.53 8.93
C MET A 168 -13.56 4.07 9.59
N VAL A 169 -14.15 2.97 9.11
CA VAL A 169 -15.36 2.37 9.70
C VAL A 169 -15.08 1.90 11.13
N SER A 170 -13.93 1.27 11.37
CA SER A 170 -13.53 0.79 12.71
C SER A 170 -13.28 1.95 13.69
N ASP A 171 -12.61 3.01 13.24
CA ASP A 171 -12.33 4.21 14.04
C ASP A 171 -13.60 5.01 14.35
N PHE A 172 -14.50 5.16 13.37
CA PHE A 172 -15.81 5.77 13.57
C PHE A 172 -16.57 5.05 14.68
N PHE A 173 -16.54 3.71 14.68
CA PHE A 173 -17.14 2.89 15.72
C PHE A 173 -16.49 3.09 17.10
N LEU A 174 -15.16 3.02 17.20
CA LEU A 174 -14.45 3.23 18.47
C LEU A 174 -14.77 4.60 19.07
N ARG A 175 -14.80 5.64 18.24
CA ARG A 175 -15.16 7.00 18.67
C ARG A 175 -16.61 7.08 19.11
N PHE A 176 -17.54 6.46 18.37
CA PHE A 176 -18.96 6.42 18.76
C PHE A 176 -19.18 5.66 20.07
N HIS A 177 -18.44 4.57 20.31
CA HIS A 177 -18.48 3.83 21.58
C HIS A 177 -17.93 4.66 22.76
N LEU A 178 -16.82 5.37 22.55
CA LEU A 178 -16.20 6.22 23.58
C LEU A 178 -17.02 7.48 23.89
N LEU A 179 -17.65 8.11 22.89
CA LEU A 179 -18.57 9.25 23.09
C LEU A 179 -19.95 8.82 23.59
N GLY A 180 -20.46 7.66 23.18
CA GLY A 180 -21.77 7.13 23.56
C GLY A 180 -21.80 6.44 24.94
N GLY A 181 -20.65 6.06 25.49
CA GLY A 181 -20.53 5.34 26.78
C GLY A 181 -20.80 6.16 28.03
N ARG A 182 -21.15 7.45 27.92
CA ARG A 182 -21.31 8.36 29.07
C ARG A 182 -22.77 8.70 29.43
N SER A 183 -23.76 8.25 28.65
CA SER A 183 -25.18 8.42 29.00
C SER A 183 -25.75 7.11 29.53
N ARG A 184 -25.69 6.97 30.85
CA ARG A 184 -26.09 5.80 31.63
C ARG A 184 -27.58 5.82 31.98
N ASP A 185 -28.43 6.33 31.09
CA ASP A 185 -29.87 6.41 31.32
C ASP A 185 -30.70 5.73 30.22
N SER A 186 -31.10 4.50 30.52
CA SER A 186 -32.49 4.03 30.53
C SER A 186 -33.40 4.21 29.29
N ARG A 187 -32.84 4.49 28.10
CA ARG A 187 -33.55 4.43 26.79
C ARG A 187 -32.71 3.81 25.65
N GLY A 188 -31.71 2.99 26.00
CA GLY A 188 -30.59 2.60 25.12
C GLY A 188 -30.71 1.32 24.29
N GLY A 189 -31.91 0.77 24.04
CA GLY A 189 -32.07 -0.49 23.30
C GLY A 189 -31.56 -0.44 21.85
N GLN A 190 -31.85 0.65 21.14
CA GLN A 190 -31.50 0.79 19.72
C GLN A 190 -30.01 1.15 19.52
N ALA A 191 -29.44 2.01 20.37
CA ALA A 191 -28.02 2.37 20.31
C ALA A 191 -27.11 1.18 20.67
N GLY A 192 -27.51 0.37 21.65
CA GLY A 192 -26.81 -0.88 22.00
C GLY A 192 -26.88 -1.92 20.89
N ALA A 193 -28.04 -2.06 20.23
CA ALA A 193 -28.20 -2.96 19.09
C ALA A 193 -27.38 -2.54 17.87
N ILE A 194 -27.33 -1.24 17.57
CA ILE A 194 -26.48 -0.69 16.48
C ILE A 194 -25.00 -0.94 16.80
N LEU A 195 -24.55 -0.70 18.03
CA LEU A 195 -23.17 -0.96 18.45
C LEU A 195 -22.81 -2.45 18.37
N PHE A 196 -23.70 -3.34 18.78
CA PHE A 196 -23.47 -4.79 18.70
C PHE A 196 -23.31 -5.27 17.25
N VAL A 197 -24.18 -4.80 16.35
CA VAL A 197 -24.16 -5.21 14.94
C VAL A 197 -22.94 -4.64 14.20
N VAL A 198 -22.55 -3.39 14.48
CA VAL A 198 -21.32 -2.81 13.90
C VAL A 198 -20.05 -3.47 14.45
N GLY A 199 -20.07 -3.91 15.71
CA GLY A 199 -19.00 -4.71 16.31
C GLY A 199 -18.82 -6.06 15.62
N ILE A 200 -19.92 -6.79 15.39
CA ILE A 200 -19.92 -8.05 14.60
C ILE A 200 -19.45 -7.79 13.17
N PHE A 201 -19.93 -6.71 12.54
CA PHE A 201 -19.53 -6.33 11.20
C PHE A 201 -18.02 -6.12 11.09
N SER A 202 -17.44 -5.35 12.01
CA SER A 202 -15.99 -5.07 12.04
C SER A 202 -15.17 -6.34 12.33
N MET A 203 -15.66 -7.21 13.21
CA MET A 203 -15.01 -8.49 13.53
C MET A 203 -14.95 -9.43 12.32
N ILE A 204 -15.95 -9.41 11.45
CA ILE A 204 -16.00 -10.22 10.22
C ILE A 204 -15.19 -9.55 9.10
N LEU A 205 -15.31 -8.23 8.96
CA LEU A 205 -14.73 -7.47 7.85
C LEU A 205 -13.20 -7.38 7.93
N ALA A 206 -12.64 -7.17 9.12
CA ALA A 206 -11.20 -7.04 9.33
C ALA A 206 -10.36 -8.26 8.86
N PRO A 207 -10.68 -9.52 9.25
CA PRO A 207 -9.92 -10.69 8.78
C PRO A 207 -10.11 -10.97 7.28
N ILE A 208 -11.29 -10.67 6.72
CA ILE A 208 -11.52 -10.79 5.28
C ILE A 208 -10.60 -9.84 4.53
N ILE A 209 -10.50 -8.59 4.96
CA ILE A 209 -9.62 -7.62 4.30
C ILE A 209 -8.17 -7.95 4.48
N ALA A 210 -7.74 -8.36 5.67
CA ALA A 210 -6.36 -8.81 5.86
C ALA A 210 -6.02 -9.99 4.93
N THR A 211 -6.98 -10.89 4.70
CA THR A 211 -6.82 -12.00 3.74
C THR A 211 -6.77 -11.49 2.30
N VAL A 212 -7.66 -10.59 1.93
CA VAL A 212 -7.70 -9.97 0.61
C VAL A 212 -6.39 -9.24 0.30
N ILE A 213 -5.83 -8.51 1.27
CA ILE A 213 -4.53 -7.83 1.15
C ILE A 213 -3.41 -8.85 0.95
N LYS A 214 -3.37 -9.91 1.76
CA LYS A 214 -2.40 -11.00 1.60
C LYS A 214 -2.49 -11.70 0.25
N LEU A 215 -3.69 -11.83 -0.32
CA LEU A 215 -3.89 -12.44 -1.63
C LEU A 215 -3.53 -11.48 -2.77
N ALA A 216 -3.74 -10.17 -2.58
CA ALA A 216 -3.43 -9.14 -3.55
C ALA A 216 -1.93 -8.84 -3.63
N VAL A 217 -1.24 -8.83 -2.49
CA VAL A 217 0.20 -8.57 -2.40
C VAL A 217 0.97 -9.89 -2.41
N SER A 218 1.83 -10.07 -3.40
CA SER A 218 2.55 -11.32 -3.61
C SER A 218 4.04 -11.11 -3.45
N ARG A 219 4.69 -11.87 -2.55
CA ARG A 219 6.15 -11.88 -2.37
C ARG A 219 6.93 -12.09 -3.68
N LYS A 220 6.39 -12.90 -4.61
CA LYS A 220 7.00 -13.12 -5.93
C LYS A 220 7.12 -11.83 -6.76
N ARG A 221 6.28 -10.81 -6.50
CA ARG A 221 6.33 -9.52 -7.20
C ARG A 221 7.54 -8.69 -6.78
N GLU A 222 7.93 -8.78 -5.51
CA GLU A 222 9.14 -8.11 -4.99
C GLU A 222 10.40 -8.68 -5.64
N PHE A 223 10.55 -10.00 -5.68
CA PHE A 223 11.66 -10.64 -6.42
C PHE A 223 11.61 -10.34 -7.93
N LEU A 224 10.38 -10.26 -8.47
CA LEU A 224 9.98 -9.60 -9.72
C LEU A 224 10.76 -8.30 -9.97
N ALA A 225 10.42 -7.31 -9.15
CA ALA A 225 10.92 -5.95 -9.22
C ALA A 225 12.42 -5.87 -8.92
N ASP A 226 12.96 -6.70 -8.03
CA ASP A 226 14.40 -6.81 -7.77
C ASP A 226 15.18 -7.26 -9.00
N ALA A 227 14.71 -8.31 -9.68
CA ALA A 227 15.32 -8.79 -10.91
C ALA A 227 15.18 -7.78 -12.05
N SER A 228 14.00 -7.19 -12.24
CA SER A 228 13.75 -6.17 -13.27
C SER A 228 14.58 -4.90 -13.01
N GLY A 229 14.66 -4.44 -11.77
CA GLY A 229 15.47 -3.29 -11.37
C GLY A 229 16.95 -3.54 -11.61
N SER A 230 17.44 -4.74 -11.29
CA SER A 230 18.84 -5.13 -11.56
C SER A 230 19.15 -5.22 -13.05
N LEU A 231 18.20 -5.68 -13.88
CA LEU A 231 18.35 -5.68 -15.33
C LEU A 231 18.36 -4.25 -15.90
N LEU A 232 17.61 -3.33 -15.27
CA LEU A 232 17.54 -1.93 -15.68
C LEU A 232 18.83 -1.18 -15.32
N THR A 233 19.37 -1.37 -14.12
CA THR A 233 20.62 -0.71 -13.68
C THR A 233 21.87 -1.44 -14.14
N ARG A 234 21.77 -2.73 -14.49
CA ARG A 234 22.91 -3.64 -14.72
C ARG A 234 23.84 -3.76 -13.51
N TYR A 235 23.34 -3.44 -12.31
CA TYR A 235 24.14 -3.37 -11.08
C TYR A 235 23.32 -3.80 -9.86
N PRO A 236 23.16 -5.13 -9.62
CA PRO A 236 22.34 -5.67 -8.52
C PRO A 236 22.87 -5.27 -7.12
N GLU A 237 24.18 -5.04 -7.00
CA GLU A 237 24.84 -4.62 -5.75
C GLU A 237 24.30 -3.28 -5.23
N GLY A 238 23.90 -2.37 -6.12
CA GLY A 238 23.32 -1.08 -5.74
C GLY A 238 22.04 -1.26 -4.92
N LEU A 239 21.11 -2.07 -5.42
CA LEU A 239 19.87 -2.36 -4.71
C LEU A 239 20.12 -3.20 -3.44
N ALA A 240 21.00 -4.20 -3.50
CA ALA A 240 21.31 -5.04 -2.34
C ALA A 240 21.89 -4.22 -1.18
N ARG A 241 22.84 -3.31 -1.46
CA ARG A 241 23.41 -2.40 -0.45
C ARG A 241 22.37 -1.43 0.09
N ALA A 242 21.53 -0.88 -0.78
CA ALA A 242 20.44 0.01 -0.36
C ALA A 242 19.48 -0.70 0.62
N LEU A 243 19.03 -1.92 0.28
CA LEU A 243 18.18 -2.73 1.15
C LEU A 243 18.85 -3.02 2.50
N GLY A 244 20.15 -3.33 2.49
CA GLY A 244 20.96 -3.49 3.71
C GLY A 244 20.90 -2.26 4.62
N LYS A 245 21.22 -1.07 4.07
CA LYS A 245 21.19 0.20 4.81
C LYS A 245 19.80 0.54 5.34
N ILE A 246 18.77 0.41 4.49
CA ILE A 246 17.37 0.70 4.87
C ILE A 246 16.94 -0.23 6.01
N SER A 247 17.28 -1.52 5.93
CA SER A 247 16.87 -2.52 6.95
C SER A 247 17.49 -2.30 8.33
N GLN A 248 18.66 -1.66 8.38
CA GLN A 248 19.34 -1.32 9.63
C GLN A 248 18.74 -0.09 10.31
N TYR A 249 17.92 0.69 9.60
CA TYR A 249 17.25 1.84 10.18
C TYR A 249 16.13 1.39 11.14
N GLY A 250 16.31 1.66 12.44
CA GLY A 250 15.37 1.23 13.48
C GLY A 250 14.17 2.16 13.71
N GLY A 251 14.20 3.38 13.15
CA GLY A 251 13.14 4.37 13.33
C GLY A 251 11.86 4.04 12.55
N LYS A 252 10.78 4.74 12.91
CA LYS A 252 9.47 4.60 12.26
C LYS A 252 9.15 5.85 11.46
N MET A 253 8.43 5.69 10.36
CA MET A 253 7.85 6.82 9.64
C MET A 253 6.78 7.51 10.50
N GLN A 254 6.74 8.84 10.43
CA GLN A 254 5.79 9.68 11.16
C GLN A 254 4.39 9.61 10.54
N HIS A 255 4.32 9.47 9.21
CA HIS A 255 3.07 9.54 8.44
C HIS A 255 2.75 8.25 7.69
N ALA A 256 3.06 7.10 8.29
CA ALA A 256 2.66 5.80 7.79
C ALA A 256 1.40 5.26 8.49
N SER A 257 0.57 4.55 7.73
CA SER A 257 -0.64 3.90 8.23
C SER A 257 -0.61 2.41 7.88
N ASN A 258 -1.38 1.59 8.59
CA ASN A 258 -1.46 0.15 8.27
C ASN A 258 -1.97 -0.08 6.84
N ALA A 259 -2.78 0.86 6.32
CA ALA A 259 -3.31 0.82 4.96
C ALA A 259 -2.25 1.15 3.89
N THR A 260 -1.20 1.89 4.22
CA THR A 260 -0.12 2.26 3.29
C THR A 260 1.14 1.43 3.46
N ALA A 261 1.21 0.59 4.50
CA ALA A 261 2.44 -0.11 4.89
C ALA A 261 3.01 -1.03 3.82
N HIS A 262 2.17 -1.65 2.99
CA HIS A 262 2.58 -2.55 1.92
C HIS A 262 3.10 -1.85 0.66
N LEU A 263 2.98 -0.52 0.56
CA LEU A 263 3.52 0.25 -0.56
C LEU A 263 5.02 0.51 -0.43
N PHE A 264 5.49 0.61 0.80
CA PHE A 264 6.84 1.03 1.12
C PHE A 264 7.85 -0.09 0.89
N ILE A 265 9.02 0.21 0.31
CA ILE A 265 10.09 -0.79 0.08
C ILE A 265 10.57 -1.48 1.35
N ALA A 266 10.47 -0.79 2.50
CA ALA A 266 10.76 -1.34 3.82
C ALA A 266 9.63 -1.04 4.82
N ASN A 267 9.53 -1.87 5.87
CA ASN A 267 8.50 -1.75 6.89
C ASN A 267 8.53 -0.36 7.55
N PRO A 268 7.49 0.48 7.38
CA PRO A 268 7.50 1.85 7.90
C PRO A 268 7.33 1.93 9.42
N PHE A 269 7.00 0.83 10.10
CA PHE A 269 6.82 0.78 11.54
C PHE A 269 8.07 0.36 12.33
N GLY A 270 9.24 0.35 11.67
CA GLY A 270 10.53 -0.02 12.25
C GLY A 270 10.77 -1.52 12.31
N SER A 271 11.97 -1.91 12.76
CA SER A 271 12.40 -3.31 12.79
C SER A 271 11.51 -4.18 13.68
N ALA A 272 11.10 -5.33 13.15
CA ALA A 272 10.28 -6.36 13.81
C ALA A 272 10.95 -7.00 15.04
N ASN A 273 12.20 -6.63 15.35
CA ASN A 273 12.96 -7.13 16.51
C ASN A 273 12.43 -6.66 17.86
N THR A 274 11.44 -5.78 17.90
CA THR A 274 10.61 -5.59 19.09
C THR A 274 9.44 -6.54 18.99
N GLY A 275 9.41 -7.61 19.80
CA GLY A 275 8.39 -8.68 19.80
C GLY A 275 6.93 -8.27 20.08
N ARG A 276 6.55 -7.02 19.78
CA ARG A 276 5.23 -6.41 19.89
C ARG A 276 4.61 -6.08 18.52
N ALA A 277 4.97 -6.79 17.46
CA ALA A 277 4.18 -6.73 16.22
C ALA A 277 2.82 -7.40 16.49
N GLY A 278 1.75 -6.59 16.62
CA GLY A 278 0.40 -7.09 16.83
C GLY A 278 -0.01 -8.07 15.73
N PHE A 279 -0.94 -8.99 16.00
CA PHE A 279 -1.42 -9.99 15.03
C PHE A 279 -1.72 -9.36 13.67
N PHE A 280 -2.42 -8.22 13.66
CA PHE A 280 -2.71 -7.44 12.46
C PHE A 280 -1.44 -6.97 11.72
N GLN A 281 -0.44 -6.39 12.39
CA GLN A 281 0.80 -5.94 11.74
C GLN A 281 1.53 -7.08 11.02
N LYS A 282 1.52 -8.30 11.58
CA LYS A 282 2.08 -9.49 10.93
C LYS A 282 1.29 -9.92 9.69
N LEU A 283 0.00 -9.59 9.60
CA LEU A 283 -0.80 -9.84 8.40
C LEU A 283 -0.48 -8.85 7.27
N PHE A 284 -0.03 -7.64 7.60
CA PHE A 284 0.34 -6.59 6.64
C PHE A 284 1.83 -6.61 6.23
N MET A 285 2.68 -7.39 6.93
CA MET A 285 4.06 -7.68 6.51
C MET A 285 4.06 -8.58 5.26
N THR A 286 4.01 -7.95 4.11
CA THR A 286 3.87 -8.60 2.80
C THR A 286 5.18 -8.69 2.03
N HIS A 287 6.21 -7.98 2.50
CA HIS A 287 7.57 -8.03 1.94
C HIS A 287 8.34 -9.28 2.38
N PRO A 288 9.11 -9.92 1.46
CA PRO A 288 10.08 -10.93 1.84
C PRO A 288 11.14 -10.36 2.79
N PRO A 289 11.77 -11.20 3.64
CA PRO A 289 12.94 -10.80 4.41
C PRO A 289 14.03 -10.20 3.52
N VAL A 290 14.67 -9.12 3.99
CA VAL A 290 15.73 -8.42 3.25
C VAL A 290 16.88 -9.36 2.88
N GLN A 291 17.23 -10.28 3.77
CA GLN A 291 18.28 -11.27 3.55
C GLN A 291 17.97 -12.18 2.35
N GLU A 292 16.70 -12.58 2.17
CA GLU A 292 16.29 -13.38 1.02
C GLU A 292 16.40 -12.59 -0.29
N ARG A 293 16.03 -11.30 -0.28
CA ARG A 293 16.14 -10.40 -1.43
C ARG A 293 17.61 -10.14 -1.81
N VAL A 294 18.45 -9.82 -0.82
CA VAL A 294 19.90 -9.63 -1.02
C VAL A 294 20.54 -10.89 -1.58
N LYS A 295 20.20 -12.06 -1.04
CA LYS A 295 20.67 -13.35 -1.57
C LYS A 295 20.20 -13.59 -3.01
N ALA A 296 18.96 -13.25 -3.34
CA ALA A 296 18.46 -13.38 -4.71
C ALA A 296 19.17 -12.44 -5.71
N LEU A 297 19.60 -11.26 -5.25
CA LEU A 297 20.33 -10.28 -6.06
C LEU A 297 21.80 -10.66 -6.30
N LEU A 298 22.48 -11.15 -5.27
CA LEU A 298 23.93 -11.39 -5.27
C LEU A 298 24.33 -12.87 -5.44
N GLY A 299 23.37 -13.78 -5.34
CA GLY A 299 23.65 -15.22 -5.24
C GLY A 299 24.41 -15.55 -3.95
N ASP A 300 25.23 -16.61 -4.00
CA ASP A 300 26.05 -17.03 -2.85
C ASP A 300 27.30 -16.14 -2.64
N HIS A 301 27.48 -15.08 -3.43
CA HIS A 301 28.58 -14.12 -3.30
C HIS A 301 28.26 -12.94 -2.34
N GLY A 302 27.07 -12.92 -1.74
CA GLY A 302 26.58 -11.84 -0.89
C GLY A 302 26.73 -12.04 0.63
N VAL A 303 27.69 -12.84 1.09
CA VAL A 303 27.99 -13.08 2.52
C VAL A 303 29.17 -12.22 2.97
#